data_AF-A0A380H4A5-F1
#
_entry.id   AF-A0A380H4A5-F1
#
_cell.length_a   1.000
_cell.length_b   1.000
_cell.length_c   1.000
_cell.angle_alpha   90.00
_cell.angle_beta   90.00
_cell.angle_gamma   90.00
#
_symmetry.space_group_name_H-M   'P 1'
#
loop_
_entity.id
_entity.type
_entity.pdbx_description
1 polymer ?
#
loop_
_entity_poly.entity_id
_entity_poly.type
_entity_poly.pdbx_seq_one_letter_code
_entity_poly.pdbx_strand_id
1 'polypeptide(L)'
;MNNIVVIKLGGIATEKIDESFINQLKDWQNNGKKIVIVHGGGQVINNYLKASSHHTRNINGIRVTAKNDLPIIYNVLVNKVGYQLINRLKLSHLKTNQLKDNMKDLVTADFLNKELYGFVGDVKQINVNLLQDILDSKQIPVIASLGANNEGCWLNINAD
;
A
#
# COMPACT_ATOMS: atom_id res chain seq x y z
N MET A 1 -9.70 17.62 17.61
CA MET A 1 -10.30 16.55 16.77
C MET A 1 -9.17 15.89 16.00
N ASN A 2 -9.15 14.56 15.90
CA ASN A 2 -8.05 13.85 15.23
C ASN A 2 -7.91 14.31 13.77
N ASN A 3 -6.74 14.87 13.47
CA ASN A 3 -6.46 15.69 12.28
C ASN A 3 -5.97 14.87 11.09
N ILE A 4 -6.13 13.54 11.09
CA ILE A 4 -5.57 12.62 10.09
C ILE A 4 -6.69 11.78 9.48
N VAL A 5 -6.74 11.73 8.15
CA VAL A 5 -7.63 10.87 7.37
C VAL A 5 -6.80 9.77 6.71
N VAL A 6 -7.08 8.51 7.01
CA VAL A 6 -6.45 7.36 6.36
C VAL A 6 -7.40 6.80 5.32
N ILE A 7 -6.95 6.69 4.07
CA ILE A 7 -7.76 6.27 2.93
C ILE A 7 -7.17 4.99 2.37
N LYS A 8 -7.97 3.92 2.35
CA LYS A 8 -7.63 2.70 1.62
C LYS A 8 -8.11 2.82 0.17
N LEU A 9 -7.19 2.72 -0.78
CA LEU A 9 -7.46 2.64 -2.21
C LEU A 9 -7.26 1.20 -2.72
N GLY A 10 -8.35 0.55 -3.10
CA GLY A 10 -8.35 -0.82 -3.61
C GLY A 10 -9.03 -0.96 -4.96
N GLY A 11 -8.62 -1.99 -5.70
CA GLY A 11 -9.28 -2.39 -6.95
C GLY A 11 -9.30 -1.29 -8.01
N ILE A 12 -10.45 -1.15 -8.67
CA ILE A 12 -10.67 -0.19 -9.76
C ILE A 12 -10.46 1.27 -9.30
N ALA A 13 -10.69 1.57 -8.02
CA ALA A 13 -10.54 2.93 -7.49
C ALA A 13 -9.11 3.46 -7.65
N THR A 14 -8.11 2.59 -7.53
CA THR A 14 -6.70 2.96 -7.74
C THR A 14 -6.41 3.34 -9.20
N GLU A 15 -7.18 2.81 -10.15
CA GLU A 15 -7.09 3.11 -11.59
C GLU A 15 -8.03 4.26 -12.02
N LYS A 16 -9.03 4.61 -11.20
CA LYS A 16 -10.08 5.60 -11.52
C LYS A 16 -10.19 6.71 -10.46
N ILE A 17 -9.08 7.39 -10.18
CA ILE A 17 -9.09 8.61 -9.37
C ILE A 17 -9.68 9.78 -10.17
N ASP A 18 -10.96 10.02 -10.02
CA ASP A 18 -11.63 11.14 -10.68
C ASP A 18 -11.31 12.50 -10.01
N GLU A 19 -11.76 13.57 -10.66
CA GLU A 19 -11.57 14.93 -10.16
C GLU A 19 -12.28 15.17 -8.83
N SER A 20 -13.40 14.49 -8.56
CA SER A 20 -14.14 14.65 -7.31
C SER A 20 -13.32 14.17 -6.12
N PHE A 21 -12.63 13.03 -6.26
CA PHE A 21 -11.74 12.52 -5.23
C PHE A 21 -10.55 13.47 -5.02
N ILE A 22 -9.94 13.94 -6.11
CA ILE A 22 -8.83 14.90 -6.04
C ILE A 22 -9.24 16.19 -5.32
N ASN A 23 -10.41 16.74 -5.64
CA ASN A 23 -10.92 17.95 -5.01
C ASN A 23 -11.18 17.71 -3.53
N GLN A 24 -11.74 16.54 -3.17
CA GLN A 24 -11.94 16.18 -1.76
C GLN A 24 -10.62 16.11 -0.97
N LEU A 25 -9.54 15.57 -1.57
CA LEU A 25 -8.21 15.58 -0.95
C LEU A 25 -7.70 17.01 -0.72
N LYS A 26 -7.85 17.89 -1.72
CA LYS A 26 -7.46 19.31 -1.61
C LYS A 26 -8.25 20.02 -0.53
N ASP A 27 -9.56 19.81 -0.48
CA ASP A 27 -10.43 20.42 0.54
C ASP A 27 -10.03 19.97 1.94
N TRP A 28 -9.70 18.71 2.14
CA TRP A 28 -9.20 18.23 3.42
C TRP A 28 -7.86 18.88 3.80
N GLN A 29 -6.90 19.01 2.88
CA GLN A 29 -5.64 19.70 3.14
C GLN A 29 -5.83 21.20 3.44
N ASN A 30 -6.74 21.87 2.71
CA ASN A 30 -7.07 23.28 2.92
C ASN A 30 -7.71 23.52 4.29
N ASN A 31 -8.48 22.55 4.79
CA ASN A 31 -9.04 22.56 6.14
C ASN A 31 -8.08 22.05 7.22
N GLY A 32 -6.78 21.92 6.91
CA GLY A 32 -5.75 21.55 7.87
C GLY A 32 -5.69 20.06 8.22
N LYS A 33 -6.41 19.19 7.48
CA LYS A 33 -6.31 17.75 7.66
C LYS A 33 -5.06 17.19 7.00
N LYS A 34 -4.43 16.25 7.68
CA LYS A 34 -3.37 15.38 7.17
C LYS A 34 -4.00 14.14 6.53
N ILE A 35 -3.42 13.63 5.47
CA ILE A 35 -3.99 12.50 4.70
C ILE A 35 -2.92 11.43 4.54
N VAL A 36 -3.29 10.18 4.77
CA VAL A 36 -2.47 9.00 4.47
C VAL A 36 -3.25 8.14 3.48
N ILE A 37 -2.59 7.63 2.45
CA ILE A 37 -3.18 6.69 1.50
C ILE A 37 -2.51 5.34 1.66
N VAL A 38 -3.30 4.29 1.89
CA VAL A 38 -2.88 2.89 1.84
C VAL A 38 -3.46 2.28 0.56
N HIS A 39 -2.68 1.51 -0.19
CA HIS A 39 -3.19 0.87 -1.40
C HIS A 39 -2.83 -0.61 -1.51
N GLY A 40 -3.77 -1.35 -2.11
CA GLY A 40 -3.55 -2.71 -2.57
C GLY A 40 -3.26 -2.76 -4.07
N GLY A 41 -3.44 -3.93 -4.68
CA GLY A 41 -3.25 -4.12 -6.12
C GLY A 41 -3.71 -5.48 -6.64
N GLY A 42 -4.71 -6.10 -5.99
CA GLY A 42 -5.05 -7.52 -6.18
C GLY A 42 -5.25 -7.95 -7.64
N GLN A 43 -5.97 -7.15 -8.44
CA GLN A 43 -6.19 -7.46 -9.86
C GLN A 43 -4.90 -7.36 -10.68
N VAL A 44 -4.08 -6.34 -10.44
CA VAL A 44 -2.80 -6.15 -11.13
C VAL A 44 -1.83 -7.26 -10.74
N ILE A 45 -1.78 -7.65 -9.46
CA ILE A 45 -1.00 -8.79 -8.98
C ILE A 45 -1.41 -10.07 -9.71
N ASN A 46 -2.72 -10.35 -9.82
CA ASN A 46 -3.22 -11.51 -10.53
C ASN A 46 -2.72 -11.57 -11.98
N ASN A 47 -2.79 -10.43 -12.68
CA ASN A 47 -2.39 -10.34 -14.08
C ASN A 47 -0.89 -10.63 -14.25
N TYR A 48 -0.04 -10.08 -13.37
CA TYR A 48 1.41 -10.28 -13.44
C TYR A 48 1.83 -11.69 -13.04
N LEU A 49 1.24 -12.27 -11.99
CA LEU A 49 1.51 -13.65 -11.61
C LEU A 49 1.11 -14.61 -12.74
N LYS A 50 -0.06 -14.42 -13.33
CA LYS A 50 -0.50 -15.22 -14.49
C LYS A 50 0.46 -15.09 -15.68
N ALA A 51 0.95 -13.87 -15.97
CA ALA A 51 1.92 -13.64 -17.05
C ALA A 51 3.28 -14.30 -16.78
N SER A 52 3.63 -14.53 -15.51
CA SER A 52 4.81 -15.28 -15.08
C SER A 52 4.55 -16.77 -14.88
N SER A 53 3.42 -17.30 -15.37
CA SER A 53 3.01 -18.71 -15.20
C SER A 53 2.85 -19.15 -13.74
N HIS A 54 2.61 -18.21 -12.83
CA HIS A 54 2.28 -18.49 -11.43
C HIS A 54 0.76 -18.50 -11.26
N HIS A 55 0.25 -19.47 -10.50
CA HIS A 55 -1.18 -19.59 -10.24
C HIS A 55 -1.56 -18.83 -8.97
N THR A 56 -2.70 -18.12 -9.03
CA THR A 56 -3.23 -17.43 -7.86
C THR A 56 -4.27 -18.30 -7.17
N ARG A 57 -4.18 -18.36 -5.84
CA ARG A 57 -5.15 -19.07 -4.99
C ARG A 57 -5.56 -18.17 -3.84
N ASN A 58 -6.85 -18.16 -3.54
CA ASN A 58 -7.38 -17.51 -2.36
C ASN A 58 -7.98 -18.58 -1.43
N ILE A 59 -7.80 -18.39 -0.12
CA ILE A 59 -8.45 -19.18 0.93
C ILE A 59 -9.11 -18.16 1.85
N ASN A 60 -10.44 -18.26 2.04
CA ASN A 60 -11.21 -17.35 2.89
C ASN A 60 -11.02 -15.85 2.55
N GLY A 61 -10.90 -15.53 1.26
CA GLY A 61 -10.66 -14.16 0.79
C GLY A 61 -9.20 -13.67 0.89
N ILE A 62 -8.29 -14.47 1.47
CA ILE A 62 -6.88 -14.13 1.60
C ILE A 62 -6.07 -14.79 0.48
N ARG A 63 -5.20 -14.02 -0.18
CA ARG A 63 -4.28 -14.52 -1.21
C ARG A 63 -3.19 -15.37 -0.59
N VAL A 64 -3.16 -16.66 -0.93
CA VAL A 64 -1.99 -17.51 -0.66
C VAL A 64 -0.81 -16.94 -1.46
N THR A 65 0.30 -16.69 -0.76
CA THR A 65 1.48 -16.03 -1.34
C THR A 65 2.69 -16.93 -1.21
N ALA A 66 3.22 -17.44 -2.32
CA ALA A 66 4.46 -18.21 -2.29
C ALA A 66 5.68 -17.30 -2.12
N LYS A 67 6.79 -17.84 -1.61
CA LYS A 67 8.05 -17.08 -1.45
C LYS A 67 8.48 -16.42 -2.76
N ASN A 68 8.38 -17.17 -3.85
CA ASN A 68 8.81 -16.73 -5.18
C ASN A 68 7.86 -15.71 -5.82
N ASP A 69 6.67 -15.49 -5.25
CA ASP A 69 5.73 -14.47 -5.72
C ASP A 69 6.06 -13.09 -5.15
N LEU A 70 6.76 -13.01 -4.00
CA LEU A 70 7.03 -11.76 -3.31
C LEU A 70 7.76 -10.71 -4.17
N PRO A 71 8.79 -11.04 -4.98
CA PRO A 71 9.41 -10.06 -5.87
C PRO A 71 8.43 -9.48 -6.89
N ILE A 72 7.53 -10.32 -7.44
CA ILE A 72 6.50 -9.90 -8.40
C ILE A 72 5.48 -9.00 -7.70
N ILE A 73 4.99 -9.42 -6.52
CA ILE A 73 4.02 -8.66 -5.72
C ILE A 73 4.60 -7.31 -5.31
N TYR A 74 5.84 -7.28 -4.81
CA TYR A 74 6.56 -6.05 -4.48
C TYR A 74 6.64 -5.11 -5.69
N ASN A 75 7.10 -5.63 -6.84
CA ASN A 75 7.21 -4.82 -8.04
C ASN A 75 5.86 -4.27 -8.51
N VAL A 76 4.79 -5.07 -8.45
CA VAL A 76 3.44 -4.63 -8.81
C VAL A 76 2.95 -3.55 -7.85
N LEU A 77 2.99 -3.79 -6.54
CA LEU A 77 2.48 -2.82 -5.57
C LEU A 77 3.30 -1.53 -5.61
N VAL A 78 4.61 -1.62 -5.51
CA VAL A 78 5.47 -0.45 -5.36
C VAL A 78 5.70 0.26 -6.71
N ASN A 79 6.18 -0.46 -7.72
CA ASN A 79 6.69 0.15 -8.95
C ASN A 79 5.64 0.29 -10.05
N LYS A 80 4.48 -0.36 -9.93
CA LYS A 80 3.38 -0.21 -10.88
C LYS A 80 2.23 0.58 -10.28
N VAL A 81 1.53 0.00 -9.31
CA VAL A 81 0.31 0.58 -8.75
C VAL A 81 0.61 1.88 -8.00
N GLY A 82 1.55 1.83 -7.05
CA GLY A 82 1.95 3.01 -6.28
C GLY A 82 2.54 4.12 -7.16
N TYR A 83 3.37 3.77 -8.14
CA TYR A 83 3.90 4.73 -9.12
C TYR A 83 2.80 5.43 -9.93
N GLN A 84 1.84 4.67 -10.47
CA GLN A 84 0.71 5.24 -11.23
C GLN A 84 -0.16 6.16 -10.37
N LEU A 85 -0.47 5.73 -9.15
CA LEU A 85 -1.22 6.50 -8.16
C LEU A 85 -0.54 7.84 -7.86
N ILE A 86 0.76 7.81 -7.51
CA ILE A 86 1.55 9.03 -7.27
C ILE A 86 1.53 9.95 -8.48
N ASN A 87 1.79 9.41 -9.67
CA ASN A 87 1.89 10.22 -10.88
C ASN A 87 0.59 10.99 -11.11
N ARG A 88 -0.56 10.33 -10.93
CA ARG A 88 -1.87 10.96 -11.05
C ARG A 88 -2.12 12.05 -10.01
N LEU A 89 -1.80 11.79 -8.74
CA LEU A 89 -1.92 12.78 -7.67
C LEU A 89 -1.00 14.00 -7.91
N LYS A 90 0.22 13.78 -8.39
CA LYS A 90 1.18 14.85 -8.72
C LYS A 90 0.71 15.70 -9.90
N LEU A 91 0.15 15.09 -10.94
CA LEU A 91 -0.46 15.83 -12.06
C LEU A 91 -1.62 16.73 -11.60
N SER A 92 -2.26 16.40 -10.49
CA SER A 92 -3.29 17.23 -9.85
C SER A 92 -2.74 18.24 -8.82
N HIS A 93 -1.42 18.46 -8.80
CA HIS A 93 -0.69 19.35 -7.88
C HIS A 93 -0.75 18.97 -6.39
N LEU A 94 -1.04 17.70 -6.07
CA LEU A 94 -0.90 17.18 -4.72
C LEU A 94 0.54 16.72 -4.48
N LYS A 95 1.13 17.15 -3.36
CA LYS A 95 2.44 16.68 -2.94
C LYS A 95 2.29 15.29 -2.32
N THR A 96 3.00 14.30 -2.87
CA THR A 96 2.90 12.90 -2.45
C THR A 96 4.28 12.30 -2.27
N ASN A 97 4.36 11.34 -1.35
CA ASN A 97 5.57 10.57 -1.08
C ASN A 97 5.20 9.10 -0.95
N GLN A 98 5.72 8.24 -1.83
CA GLN A 98 5.59 6.81 -1.60
C GLN A 98 6.76 6.33 -0.78
N LEU A 99 6.43 5.72 0.35
CA LEU A 99 7.41 5.11 1.22
C LEU A 99 8.01 3.90 0.50
N LYS A 100 9.28 4.04 0.13
CA LYS A 100 10.11 2.98 -0.43
C LYS A 100 11.26 2.68 0.52
N ASP A 101 11.96 3.73 0.92
CA ASP A 101 13.00 3.69 1.94
C ASP A 101 12.36 3.43 3.30
N ASN A 102 12.98 2.57 4.11
CA ASN A 102 12.50 2.18 5.45
C ASN A 102 11.09 1.55 5.45
N MET A 103 10.58 1.07 4.31
CA MET A 103 9.25 0.44 4.27
C MET A 103 9.20 -0.84 5.15
N LYS A 104 10.34 -1.51 5.36
CA LYS A 104 10.47 -2.61 6.33
C LYS A 104 10.35 -2.16 7.78
N ASP A 105 10.75 -0.92 8.07
CA ASP A 105 10.69 -0.32 9.42
C ASP A 105 9.36 0.38 9.67
N LEU A 106 8.58 0.66 8.62
CA LEU A 106 7.24 1.25 8.72
C LEU A 106 6.20 0.24 9.23
N VAL A 107 6.16 -0.95 8.64
CA VAL A 107 5.17 -1.99 8.98
C VAL A 107 5.90 -3.26 9.39
N THR A 108 5.96 -3.48 10.69
CA THR A 108 6.42 -4.75 11.27
C THR A 108 5.26 -5.72 11.28
N ALA A 109 5.45 -6.90 10.71
CA ALA A 109 4.44 -7.94 10.58
C ALA A 109 5.01 -9.31 10.94
N ASP A 110 4.14 -10.25 11.29
CA ASP A 110 4.52 -11.67 11.40
C ASP A 110 3.62 -12.50 10.50
N PHE A 111 3.95 -13.76 10.24
CA PHE A 111 3.12 -14.64 9.43
C PHE A 111 1.72 -14.75 10.03
N LEU A 112 0.69 -14.47 9.22
CA LEU A 112 -0.71 -14.65 9.65
C LEU A 112 -0.99 -16.12 9.96
N ASN A 113 -0.61 -16.99 9.03
CA ASN A 113 -0.52 -18.44 9.18
C ASN A 113 0.34 -18.97 8.03
N LYS A 114 1.60 -19.29 8.30
CA LYS A 114 2.57 -19.62 7.25
C LYS A 114 2.23 -20.91 6.49
N GLU A 115 1.66 -21.89 7.18
CA GLU A 115 1.28 -23.17 6.58
C GLU A 115 0.09 -23.02 5.62
N LEU A 116 -0.89 -22.19 6.01
CA LEU A 116 -2.12 -22.00 5.24
C LEU A 116 -1.99 -20.98 4.12
N TYR A 117 -1.32 -19.85 4.40
CA TYR A 117 -1.29 -18.69 3.50
C TYR A 117 0.10 -18.40 2.91
N GLY A 118 1.15 -19.07 3.37
CA GLY A 118 2.52 -18.78 2.94
C GLY A 118 3.04 -17.45 3.48
N PHE A 119 3.57 -16.59 2.61
CA PHE A 119 4.19 -15.30 2.95
C PHE A 119 3.15 -14.17 3.05
N VAL A 120 2.11 -14.42 3.82
CA VAL A 120 1.07 -13.44 4.18
C VAL A 120 1.30 -12.99 5.61
N GLY A 121 1.25 -11.68 5.83
CA GLY A 121 1.54 -11.06 7.11
C GLY A 121 0.29 -10.56 7.84
N ASP A 122 0.39 -10.59 9.17
CA ASP A 122 -0.47 -9.89 10.12
C ASP A 122 0.34 -8.75 10.76
N VAL A 123 -0.23 -7.54 10.76
CA VAL A 123 0.47 -6.34 11.24
C VAL A 123 0.64 -6.43 12.75
N LYS A 124 1.89 -6.28 13.22
CA LYS A 124 2.22 -6.27 14.66
C LYS A 124 2.48 -4.87 15.17
N GLN A 125 3.12 -4.03 14.35
CA GLN A 125 3.45 -2.66 14.73
C GLN A 125 3.54 -1.76 13.49
N ILE A 126 3.15 -0.50 13.66
CA ILE A 126 3.33 0.56 12.67
C ILE A 126 4.22 1.66 13.28
N ASN A 127 5.35 1.97 12.64
CA ASN A 127 6.21 3.07 13.05
C ASN A 127 5.73 4.40 12.45
N VAL A 128 4.76 5.01 13.11
CA VAL A 128 4.14 6.27 12.66
C VAL A 128 5.10 7.46 12.62
N ASN A 129 6.23 7.40 13.33
CA ASN A 129 7.23 8.47 13.32
C ASN A 129 7.82 8.69 11.92
N LEU A 130 7.93 7.61 11.12
CA LEU A 130 8.39 7.69 9.73
C LEU A 130 7.41 8.45 8.81
N LEU A 131 6.16 8.63 9.25
CA LEU A 131 5.14 9.38 8.50
C LEU A 131 5.08 10.85 8.94
N GLN A 132 5.57 11.18 10.13
CA GLN A 132 5.33 12.48 10.75
C GLN A 132 5.92 13.63 9.93
N ASP A 133 7.18 13.53 9.50
CA ASP A 133 7.84 14.56 8.69
C ASP A 133 7.18 14.75 7.32
N ILE A 134 6.70 13.64 6.73
CA ILE A 134 5.96 13.67 5.46
C ILE A 134 4.64 14.44 5.66
N LEU A 135 3.92 14.14 6.73
CA LEU A 135 2.64 14.78 7.04
C LEU A 135 2.81 16.25 7.43
N ASP A 136 3.87 16.61 8.17
CA ASP A 136 4.17 17.98 8.58
C ASP A 136 4.61 18.86 7.42
N SER A 137 5.28 18.29 6.42
CA SER A 137 5.62 18.95 5.14
C SER A 137 4.43 19.05 4.17
N LYS A 138 3.20 18.74 4.63
CA LYS A 138 1.95 18.72 3.86
C LYS A 138 1.98 17.77 2.66
N GLN A 139 2.84 16.74 2.70
CA GLN A 139 2.83 15.67 1.71
C GLN A 139 1.86 14.56 2.15
N ILE A 140 1.29 13.86 1.17
CA ILE A 140 0.45 12.68 1.39
C ILE A 140 1.36 11.44 1.29
N PRO A 141 1.66 10.74 2.40
CA PRO A 141 2.28 9.44 2.34
C PRO A 141 1.38 8.42 1.64
N VAL A 142 1.97 7.65 0.73
CA VAL A 142 1.34 6.56 -0.03
C VAL A 142 2.03 5.26 0.34
N ILE A 143 1.29 4.33 0.93
CA ILE A 143 1.78 3.10 1.54
C ILE A 143 1.25 1.90 0.76
N ALA A 144 2.15 1.05 0.26
CA ALA A 144 1.77 -0.24 -0.31
C ALA A 144 1.45 -1.24 0.80
N SER A 145 0.50 -2.15 0.58
CA SER A 145 0.10 -3.19 1.54
C SER A 145 1.14 -4.32 1.69
N LEU A 146 2.30 -3.96 2.20
CA LEU A 146 3.47 -4.81 2.45
C LEU A 146 4.04 -4.48 3.83
N GLY A 147 4.62 -5.47 4.48
CA GLY A 147 5.41 -5.27 5.69
C GLY A 147 6.51 -6.31 5.80
N ALA A 148 7.33 -6.22 6.83
CA ALA A 148 8.43 -7.14 7.04
C ALA A 148 8.40 -7.74 8.44
N ASN A 149 8.83 -8.99 8.55
CA ASN A 149 9.11 -9.60 9.85
C ASN A 149 10.44 -9.12 10.44
N ASN A 150 10.73 -9.54 11.67
CA ASN A 150 11.95 -9.15 12.39
C ASN A 150 13.25 -9.61 11.69
N GLU A 151 13.16 -10.55 10.75
CA GLU A 151 14.28 -11.01 9.91
C GLU A 151 14.42 -10.19 8.62
N GLY A 152 13.56 -9.19 8.42
CA GLY A 152 13.50 -8.37 7.21
C GLY A 152 12.90 -9.08 6.00
N CYS A 153 12.19 -10.20 6.20
CA CYS A 153 11.49 -10.92 5.14
C CYS A 153 10.17 -10.19 4.80
N TRP A 154 9.95 -9.91 3.51
CA TRP A 154 8.70 -9.30 3.04
C TRP A 154 7.51 -10.25 3.22
N LEU A 155 6.39 -9.66 3.63
CA LEU A 155 5.09 -10.30 3.75
C LEU A 155 4.06 -9.47 2.99
N ASN A 156 3.19 -10.16 2.25
CA ASN A 156 2.01 -9.58 1.63
C ASN A 156 0.95 -9.36 2.71
N ILE A 157 0.41 -8.14 2.84
CA ILE A 157 -0.56 -7.79 3.88
C ILE A 157 -1.87 -7.39 3.21
N ASN A 158 -2.99 -7.66 3.87
CA ASN A 158 -4.25 -7.05 3.46
C ASN A 158 -4.15 -5.51 3.56
N ALA A 159 -4.72 -4.80 2.59
CA ALA A 159 -4.70 -3.34 2.57
C ALA A 159 -5.79 -2.72 3.47
N ASP A 160 -6.84 -3.48 3.79
CA ASP A 160 -7.88 -3.12 4.77
C ASP A 160 -7.40 -3.39 6.20
#